data_AF-A0A6J6GGV1-F1
#
_entry.id   AF-A0A6J6GGV1-F1
#
_cell.length_a   1.000
_cell.length_b   1.000
_cell.length_c   1.000
_cell.angle_alpha   90.00
_cell.angle_beta   90.00
_cell.angle_gamma   90.00
#
_symmetry.space_group_name_H-M   'P 1'
#
loop_
_entity.id
_entity.type
_entity.pdbx_description
1 polymer ?
#
loop_
_entity_poly.entity_id
_entity_poly.type
_entity_poly.pdbx_seq_one_letter_code
_entity_poly.pdbx_strand_id
1 'polypeptide(L)'
;MRRRVGGYRSDVSSRNSPTAAPLPVGLRPTRSRVSPRVALERTRRRWRSPAWAEQAACAGQTELFFGPAIETERERLDRERRALTVCATCPVLAPCREHARQFRESGIWGGESEYQRRAALRRAKQTSS
;
A
#
# COMPACT_ATOMS: atom_id res chain seq x y z
N MET A 1 -13.70 55.71 15.59
CA MET A 1 -12.59 54.98 14.94
C MET A 1 -13.16 53.77 14.20
N ARG A 2 -12.55 53.35 13.07
CA ARG A 2 -12.97 52.34 12.07
C ARG A 2 -13.60 52.94 10.80
N ARG A 3 -12.71 53.30 9.86
CA ARG A 3 -13.04 53.65 8.47
C ARG A 3 -13.08 52.40 7.59
N ARG A 4 -13.82 52.54 6.49
CA ARG A 4 -14.31 51.57 5.52
C ARG A 4 -13.25 50.79 4.75
N VAL A 5 -13.70 49.60 4.34
CA VAL A 5 -13.41 48.81 3.14
C VAL A 5 -12.87 49.55 1.89
N GLY A 6 -12.01 48.85 1.17
CA GLY A 6 -11.49 49.12 -0.17
C GLY A 6 -10.14 48.41 -0.28
N GLY A 7 -9.88 47.47 -1.18
CA GLY A 7 -10.29 47.32 -2.56
C GLY A 7 -9.04 46.78 -3.26
N TYR A 8 -9.03 45.51 -3.64
CA TYR A 8 -7.88 44.85 -4.27
C TYR A 8 -7.67 45.47 -5.65
N ARG A 9 -6.64 46.31 -5.81
CA ARG A 9 -6.22 46.84 -7.11
C ARG A 9 -5.23 45.88 -7.73
N SER A 10 -5.65 45.30 -8.85
CA SER A 10 -4.81 44.60 -9.82
C SER A 10 -3.87 45.62 -10.47
N ASP A 11 -2.57 45.52 -10.22
CA ASP A 11 -1.55 46.19 -11.03
C ASP A 11 -0.71 45.12 -11.72
N VAL A 12 -1.06 44.89 -12.99
CA VAL A 12 -0.25 44.17 -13.95
C VAL A 12 0.73 45.17 -14.56
N SER A 13 2.01 45.04 -14.22
CA SER A 13 3.15 45.59 -14.97
C SER A 13 4.41 45.00 -14.37
N SER A 14 5.05 44.04 -15.04
CA SER A 14 6.00 44.29 -16.13
C SER A 14 7.44 44.32 -15.60
N ARG A 15 8.22 43.33 -16.06
CA ARG A 15 9.69 43.28 -16.18
C ARG A 15 10.49 43.00 -14.90
N ASN A 16 10.93 41.74 -14.78
CA ASN A 16 12.36 41.42 -14.80
C ASN A 16 12.56 39.91 -14.94
N SER A 17 13.01 39.47 -16.12
CA SER A 17 13.52 38.12 -16.35
C SER A 17 14.98 38.06 -15.92
N PRO A 18 15.41 37.20 -14.97
CA PRO A 18 16.82 36.97 -14.75
C PRO A 18 17.36 36.13 -15.92
N THR A 19 18.33 36.69 -16.64
CA THR A 19 19.12 36.00 -17.66
C THR A 19 19.73 34.72 -17.10
N ALA A 20 19.44 33.59 -17.75
CA ALA A 20 19.98 32.28 -17.42
C ALA A 20 21.51 32.27 -17.64
N ALA A 21 22.25 31.88 -16.60
CA ALA A 21 23.66 31.53 -16.73
C ALA A 21 23.81 30.24 -17.57
N PRO A 22 24.84 30.12 -18.41
CA PRO A 22 25.07 28.90 -19.19
C PRO A 22 25.49 27.73 -18.27
N LEU A 23 24.85 26.58 -18.48
CA LEU A 23 25.19 25.32 -17.81
C LEU A 23 26.59 24.83 -18.25
N PRO A 24 27.36 24.16 -17.36
CA PRO A 24 28.65 23.58 -17.72
C PRO A 24 28.48 22.47 -18.76
N VAL A 25 29.09 22.66 -19.92
CA VAL A 25 29.25 21.66 -20.97
C VAL A 25 30.27 20.63 -20.49
N GLY A 26 29.84 19.41 -20.14
CA GLY A 26 30.83 18.37 -19.81
C GLY A 26 30.37 17.05 -19.20
N LEU A 27 29.14 16.92 -18.72
CA LEU A 27 28.65 15.62 -18.22
C LEU A 27 27.81 14.94 -19.30
N ARG A 28 28.46 14.08 -20.10
CA ARG A 28 27.73 13.13 -20.96
C ARG A 28 26.89 12.25 -20.04
N PRO A 29 25.55 12.24 -20.13
CA PRO A 29 24.77 11.26 -19.41
C PRO A 29 25.21 9.89 -19.92
N THR A 30 25.75 9.06 -19.04
CA THR A 30 26.05 7.67 -19.38
C THR A 30 24.72 7.05 -19.76
N ARG A 31 24.51 6.83 -21.06
CA ARG A 31 23.35 6.09 -21.57
C ARG A 31 23.35 4.76 -20.84
N SER A 32 22.45 4.60 -19.89
CA SER A 32 22.27 3.37 -19.14
C SER A 32 22.15 2.24 -20.16
N ARG A 33 23.08 1.27 -20.13
CA ARG A 33 23.15 0.18 -21.12
C ARG A 33 21.93 -0.75 -21.07
N VAL A 34 21.05 -0.55 -20.10
CA VAL A 34 19.84 -1.34 -19.91
C VAL A 34 18.73 -0.75 -20.77
N SER A 35 18.25 -1.55 -21.72
CA SER A 35 17.09 -1.19 -22.54
C SER A 35 15.91 -0.74 -21.67
N PRO A 36 15.20 0.35 -22.04
CA PRO A 36 13.98 0.80 -21.34
C PRO A 36 12.95 -0.33 -21.16
N ARG A 37 12.88 -1.29 -22.10
CA ARG A 37 12.02 -2.48 -21.99
C ARG A 37 12.41 -3.39 -20.83
N VAL A 38 13.71 -3.65 -20.66
CA VAL A 38 14.23 -4.50 -19.57
C VAL A 38 14.09 -3.80 -18.21
N ALA A 39 14.23 -2.48 -18.17
CA ALA A 39 13.97 -1.70 -16.96
C ALA A 39 12.49 -1.74 -16.53
N LEU A 40 11.55 -1.69 -17.49
CA LEU A 40 10.10 -1.81 -17.25
C LEU A 40 9.66 -3.24 -16.85
N GLU A 41 10.29 -4.28 -17.39
CA GLU A 41 10.02 -5.66 -16.95
C GLU A 41 10.50 -5.92 -15.52
N ARG A 42 11.65 -5.34 -15.15
CA ARG A 42 12.17 -5.43 -13.77
C ARG A 42 11.27 -4.76 -12.75
N THR A 43 10.66 -3.62 -13.09
CA THR A 43 9.65 -3.00 -12.21
C THR A 43 8.41 -3.88 -12.15
N ARG A 44 7.86 -4.34 -13.28
CA ARG A 44 6.67 -5.23 -13.31
C ARG A 44 6.82 -6.50 -12.48
N ARG A 45 7.99 -7.14 -12.45
CA ARG A 45 8.24 -8.35 -11.63
C ARG A 45 8.19 -8.09 -10.12
N ARG A 46 8.45 -6.86 -9.67
CA ARG A 46 8.40 -6.48 -8.25
C ARG A 46 6.97 -6.26 -7.74
N TRP A 47 6.01 -5.97 -8.62
CA TRP A 47 4.62 -5.64 -8.27
C TRP A 47 3.63 -6.75 -8.62
N ARG A 48 4.09 -7.89 -9.14
CA ARG A 48 3.17 -8.96 -9.54
C ARG A 48 2.70 -9.71 -8.30
N SER A 49 1.40 -9.66 -8.05
CA SER A 49 0.75 -10.49 -7.03
C SER A 49 1.07 -11.96 -7.31
N PRO A 50 1.24 -12.79 -6.26
CA PRO A 50 1.47 -14.22 -6.44
C PRO A 50 0.36 -14.85 -7.30
N ALA A 51 0.70 -15.80 -8.18
CA ALA A 51 -0.28 -16.40 -9.09
C ALA A 51 -1.48 -17.06 -8.37
N TRP A 52 -1.26 -17.57 -7.15
CA TRP A 52 -2.35 -18.11 -6.32
C TRP A 52 -3.36 -17.03 -5.88
N ALA A 53 -2.95 -15.76 -5.79
CA ALA A 53 -3.85 -14.68 -5.36
C ALA A 53 -4.97 -14.41 -6.37
N GLU A 54 -4.77 -14.77 -7.65
CA GLU A 54 -5.78 -14.67 -8.71
C GLU A 54 -6.97 -15.63 -8.48
N GLN A 55 -6.77 -16.68 -7.69
CA GLN A 55 -7.77 -17.72 -7.38
C GLN A 55 -8.44 -17.48 -6.01
N ALA A 56 -8.17 -16.35 -5.37
CA ALA A 56 -8.68 -16.07 -4.03
C ALA A 56 -10.17 -15.72 -4.06
N ALA A 57 -10.98 -16.44 -3.27
CA ALA A 57 -12.41 -16.19 -3.13
C ALA A 57 -12.74 -14.80 -2.54
N CYS A 58 -11.78 -14.19 -1.85
CA CYS A 58 -11.89 -12.85 -1.27
C CYS A 58 -11.62 -11.70 -2.25
N ALA A 59 -11.30 -12.00 -3.52
CA ALA A 59 -11.05 -10.97 -4.53
C ALA A 59 -12.24 -9.99 -4.65
N GLY A 60 -11.96 -8.69 -4.63
CA GLY A 60 -12.98 -7.63 -4.71
C GLY A 60 -13.68 -7.26 -3.39
N GLN A 61 -13.36 -7.93 -2.27
CA GLN A 61 -13.99 -7.67 -0.96
C GLN A 61 -13.04 -6.99 0.04
N THR A 62 -12.15 -6.10 -0.42
CA THR A 62 -11.05 -5.52 0.39
C THR A 62 -11.51 -4.96 1.74
N GLU A 63 -12.60 -4.19 1.77
CA GLU A 63 -13.17 -3.58 2.99
C GLU A 63 -13.55 -4.60 4.08
N LEU A 64 -13.82 -5.86 3.68
CA LEU A 64 -14.14 -6.94 4.62
C LEU A 64 -12.87 -7.46 5.32
N PHE A 65 -11.75 -7.50 4.60
CA PHE A 65 -10.49 -8.07 5.06
C PHE A 65 -9.59 -7.03 5.73
N PHE A 66 -9.73 -5.77 5.35
CA PHE A 66 -8.99 -4.62 5.87
C PHE A 66 -9.99 -3.60 6.44
N GLY A 67 -10.13 -3.60 7.76
CA GLY A 67 -11.04 -2.68 8.45
C GLY A 67 -10.56 -1.22 8.36
N PRO A 68 -11.48 -0.26 8.55
CA PRO A 68 -11.12 1.15 8.60
C PRO A 68 -10.22 1.46 9.80
N ALA A 69 -9.51 2.59 9.75
CA ALA A 69 -8.61 3.01 10.82
C ALA A 69 -9.33 3.23 12.16
N ILE A 70 -10.62 3.57 12.11
CA ILE A 70 -11.47 3.78 13.28
C ILE A 70 -12.72 2.89 13.09
N GLU A 71 -12.81 1.82 13.88
CA GLU A 71 -13.99 0.97 14.04
C GLU A 71 -14.18 0.64 15.52
N THR A 72 -15.43 0.44 15.95
CA THR A 72 -15.70 -0.10 17.29
C THR A 72 -15.31 -1.58 17.35
N GLU A 73 -15.08 -2.10 18.57
CA GLU A 73 -14.74 -3.51 18.73
C GLU A 73 -15.82 -4.45 18.17
N ARG A 74 -17.10 -4.11 18.35
CA ARG A 74 -18.21 -4.90 17.82
C ARG A 74 -18.18 -4.96 16.30
N GLU A 75 -18.03 -3.81 15.64
CA GLU A 75 -17.95 -3.74 14.17
C GLU A 75 -16.76 -4.55 13.64
N ARG A 76 -15.59 -4.43 14.30
CA ARG A 76 -14.41 -5.22 13.96
C ARG A 76 -14.71 -6.72 14.06
N LEU A 77 -15.28 -7.17 15.17
CA LEU A 77 -15.57 -8.59 15.40
C LEU A 77 -16.57 -9.14 14.38
N ASP A 78 -17.63 -8.38 14.07
CA ASP A 78 -18.64 -8.77 13.09
C ASP A 78 -18.05 -8.85 11.68
N ARG A 79 -17.22 -7.87 11.30
CA ARG A 79 -16.47 -7.85 10.04
C ARG A 79 -15.51 -9.03 9.95
N GLU A 80 -14.70 -9.26 10.97
CA GLU A 80 -13.76 -10.38 11.02
C GLU A 80 -14.48 -11.73 10.94
N ARG A 81 -15.61 -11.91 11.64
CA ARG A 81 -16.41 -13.14 11.55
C ARG A 81 -16.85 -13.40 10.12
N ARG A 82 -17.37 -12.39 9.43
CA ARG A 82 -17.79 -12.49 8.03
C ARG A 82 -16.61 -12.81 7.10
N ALA A 83 -15.47 -12.15 7.30
CA ALA A 83 -14.24 -12.40 6.53
C ALA A 83 -13.76 -13.85 6.71
N LEU A 84 -13.79 -14.37 7.93
CA LEU A 84 -13.40 -15.75 8.24
C LEU A 84 -14.32 -16.78 7.58
N THR A 85 -15.62 -16.51 7.45
CA THR A 85 -16.54 -17.36 6.69
C THR A 85 -16.13 -17.48 5.22
N VAL A 86 -15.75 -16.37 4.58
CA VAL A 86 -15.24 -16.38 3.20
C VAL A 86 -13.89 -17.10 3.09
N CYS A 87 -13.00 -16.90 4.07
CA CYS A 87 -11.73 -17.62 4.11
C CYS A 87 -11.92 -19.13 4.17
N ALA A 88 -12.91 -19.62 4.92
CA ALA A 88 -13.12 -21.06 5.13
C ALA A 88 -13.40 -21.84 3.84
N THR A 89 -13.94 -21.17 2.81
CA THR A 89 -14.24 -21.78 1.50
C THR A 89 -13.19 -21.46 0.43
N CYS A 90 -12.10 -20.77 0.79
CA CYS A 90 -11.13 -20.26 -0.18
C CYS A 90 -10.12 -21.37 -0.59
N PRO A 91 -9.93 -21.64 -1.90
CA PRO A 91 -9.03 -22.70 -2.36
C PRO A 91 -7.54 -22.42 -2.08
N VAL A 92 -7.18 -21.15 -1.88
CA VAL A 92 -5.79 -20.70 -1.67
C VAL A 92 -5.48 -20.36 -0.21
N LEU A 93 -6.23 -20.94 0.73
CA LEU A 93 -6.10 -20.65 2.17
C LEU A 93 -4.68 -20.90 2.70
N ALA A 94 -4.06 -22.03 2.36
CA ALA A 94 -2.71 -22.38 2.82
C ALA A 94 -1.61 -21.42 2.30
N PRO A 95 -1.46 -21.18 0.97
CA PRO A 95 -0.45 -20.24 0.47
C PRO A 95 -0.71 -18.79 0.92
N CYS A 96 -1.98 -18.39 1.05
CA CYS A 96 -2.37 -17.08 1.58
C CYS A 96 -1.91 -16.89 3.03
N ARG A 97 -2.11 -17.92 3.87
CA ARG A 97 -1.68 -17.89 5.28
C ARG A 97 -0.16 -17.78 5.40
N GLU A 98 0.57 -18.59 4.64
CA GLU A 98 2.03 -18.61 4.67
C GLU A 98 2.61 -17.24 4.25
N HIS A 99 2.09 -16.69 3.15
CA HIS A 99 2.48 -15.37 2.68
C HIS A 99 2.26 -14.29 3.75
N ALA A 100 1.08 -14.24 4.37
CA ALA A 100 0.78 -13.26 5.40
C ALA A 100 1.65 -13.37 6.65
N ARG A 101 2.06 -14.59 7.01
CA ARG A 101 2.99 -14.81 8.13
C ARG A 101 4.41 -14.36 7.78
N GLN A 102 4.87 -14.66 6.56
CA GLN A 102 6.20 -14.26 6.08
C GLN A 102 6.34 -12.74 5.99
N PHE A 103 5.36 -12.05 5.39
CA PHE A 103 5.41 -10.61 5.14
C PHE A 103 4.75 -9.76 6.22
N ARG A 104 4.16 -10.40 7.25
CA ARG A 104 3.46 -9.72 8.37
C ARG A 104 2.38 -8.77 7.88
N GLU A 105 1.62 -9.22 6.90
CA GLU A 105 0.52 -8.45 6.30
C GLU A 105 -0.51 -8.06 7.38
N SER A 106 -1.16 -6.92 7.20
CA SER A 106 -2.25 -6.44 8.08
C SER A 106 -3.60 -7.03 7.67
N GLY A 107 -4.57 -7.06 8.58
CA GLY A 107 -5.93 -7.56 8.28
C GLY A 107 -6.09 -9.08 8.34
N ILE A 108 -7.17 -9.60 7.73
CA ILE A 108 -7.50 -11.03 7.69
C ILE A 108 -6.80 -11.70 6.49
N TRP A 109 -6.04 -12.77 6.76
CA TRP A 109 -5.37 -13.55 5.72
C TRP A 109 -5.40 -15.03 6.07
N GLY A 110 -5.70 -15.89 5.08
CA GLY A 110 -5.61 -17.34 5.24
C GLY A 110 -6.42 -17.92 6.41
N GLY A 111 -7.53 -17.28 6.77
CA GLY A 111 -8.35 -17.65 7.92
C GLY A 111 -7.81 -17.22 9.29
N GLU A 112 -6.88 -16.26 9.33
CA GLU A 112 -6.31 -15.71 10.56
C GLU A 112 -6.42 -14.18 10.58
N SER A 113 -6.78 -13.61 11.71
CA SER A 113 -6.61 -12.18 11.96
C SER A 113 -5.16 -11.85 12.32
N GLU A 114 -4.79 -10.58 12.18
CA GLU A 114 -3.46 -10.13 12.57
C GLU A 114 -3.17 -10.43 14.05
N TYR A 115 -4.15 -10.24 14.92
CA TYR A 115 -4.04 -10.59 16.35
C TYR A 115 -3.79 -12.10 16.53
N GLN A 116 -4.54 -12.95 15.82
CA GLN A 116 -4.37 -14.41 15.87
C GLN A 116 -2.98 -14.84 15.37
N ARG A 117 -2.50 -14.26 14.26
CA ARG A 117 -1.15 -14.49 13.73
C ARG A 117 -0.08 -14.13 14.77
N ARG A 118 -0.18 -12.95 15.38
CA ARG A 118 0.76 -12.52 16.44
C ARG A 118 0.69 -13.44 17.67
N ALA A 119 -0.49 -13.88 18.07
CA ALA A 119 -0.66 -14.80 19.20
C ALA A 119 -0.06 -16.19 18.93
N ALA A 120 -0.22 -16.72 17.72
CA ALA A 120 0.39 -17.98 17.31
C ALA A 120 1.93 -17.91 17.36
N LEU A 121 2.53 -16.82 16.86
CA LEU A 121 3.97 -16.59 16.92
C LEU A 121 4.50 -16.51 18.36
N ARG A 122 3.74 -15.90 19.29
CA ARG A 122 4.11 -15.85 20.71
C ARG A 122 4.12 -17.24 21.35
N ARG A 123 3.08 -18.04 21.10
CA ARG A 123 2.98 -19.42 21.61
C ARG A 123 4.10 -20.32 21.09
N ALA A 124 4.40 -20.26 19.79
CA ALA A 124 5.46 -21.05 19.18
C ALA A 124 6.84 -20.79 19.82
N LYS A 125 7.12 -19.55 20.25
CA LYS A 125 8.36 -19.21 20.96
C LYS A 125 8.44 -19.79 22.36
N GLN A 126 7.30 -19.87 23.06
CA GLN A 126 7.23 -20.37 24.44
C GLN A 126 7.42 -21.89 24.51
N THR A 127 6.99 -22.62 23.48
CA THR A 127 7.13 -24.09 23.40
C THR A 127 8.54 -24.55 23.03
N SER A 128 9.40 -23.64 22.59
CA SER A 128 10.80 -23.89 22.20
C SER A 128 11.80 -23.43 23.26
N SER A 129 11.36 -23.28 24.51
CA SER A 129 12.19 -22.97 25.69
C SER A 129 12.05 -24.05 26.75
#